data_AF-A0AAW2QYU4-F1
#
_entry.id   AF-A0AAW2QYU4-F1
#
_cell.length_a   1.000
_cell.length_b   1.000
_cell.length_c   1.000
_cell.angle_alpha   90.00
_cell.angle_beta   90.00
_cell.angle_gamma   90.00
#
_symmetry.space_group_name_H-M   'P 1'
#
loop_
_entity.id
_entity.type
_entity.pdbx_description
1 polymer ?
#
loop_
_entity_poly.entity_id
_entity_poly.type
_entity_poly.pdbx_seq_one_letter_code
_entity_poly.pdbx_strand_id
1 'polypeptide(L)'
;MACTSGGKSDVATVPEQFPVGLRVLVVDDDVICLRVLEQMLRKCMYKVTSCSQATVALNLLRERKGCFDIVLSDVHMPDMDGFKLLELVGLEMDLPVI
;
A
#
# COMPACT_ATOMS: atom_id res chain seq x y z
N MET A 1 16.96 -37.14 37.47
CA MET A 1 17.86 -36.09 36.95
C MET A 1 17.39 -35.81 35.53
N ALA A 2 16.85 -34.68 35.11
CA ALA A 2 16.71 -33.34 35.66
C ALA A 2 15.41 -32.76 35.04
N CYS A 3 14.52 -32.19 35.85
CA CYS A 3 14.24 -30.75 35.93
C CYS A 3 12.96 -30.35 35.19
N THR A 4 12.04 -29.78 35.99
CA THR A 4 10.75 -29.20 35.63
C THR A 4 10.90 -27.74 35.20
N SER A 5 9.81 -27.23 34.62
CA SER A 5 9.31 -25.84 34.66
C SER A 5 9.77 -24.85 33.59
N GLY A 6 8.78 -24.11 33.05
CA GLY A 6 9.00 -22.74 32.58
C GLY A 6 8.10 -22.28 31.44
N GLY A 7 7.03 -21.54 31.78
CA GLY A 7 6.55 -20.41 30.97
C GLY A 7 5.48 -20.70 29.91
N LYS A 8 4.20 -20.58 30.29
CA LYS A 8 3.16 -20.15 29.35
C LYS A 8 3.34 -18.65 29.12
N SER A 9 3.94 -18.27 28.00
CA SER A 9 3.84 -16.92 27.48
C SER A 9 2.58 -16.84 26.62
N ASP A 10 1.57 -16.12 27.11
CA ASP A 10 0.46 -15.64 26.30
C ASP A 10 1.00 -14.63 25.29
N VAL A 11 1.66 -15.11 24.23
CA VAL A 11 1.96 -14.31 23.05
C VAL A 11 0.68 -14.27 22.23
N ALA A 12 0.07 -13.09 22.11
CA ALA A 12 -1.00 -12.89 21.16
C ALA A 12 -0.44 -13.24 19.77
N THR A 13 -0.90 -14.35 19.19
CA THR A 13 -0.52 -14.81 17.87
C THR A 13 -1.02 -13.76 16.88
N VAL A 14 -0.16 -12.82 16.49
CA VAL A 14 -0.38 -12.03 15.29
C VAL A 14 -0.59 -13.03 14.15
N PRO A 15 -1.67 -12.93 13.36
CA PRO A 15 -1.80 -13.77 12.20
C PRO A 15 -0.55 -13.56 11.34
N GLU A 16 0.28 -14.59 11.17
CA GLU A 16 1.51 -14.51 10.37
C GLU A 16 1.24 -14.30 8.88
N GLN A 17 -0.02 -14.15 8.50
CA GLN A 17 -0.45 -13.97 7.12
C GLN A 17 -1.06 -12.58 6.97
N PHE A 18 -0.37 -11.76 6.20
CA PHE A 18 -0.93 -10.52 5.67
C PHE A 18 -2.23 -10.82 4.92
N PRO A 19 -3.20 -9.87 4.90
CA PRO A 19 -4.39 -10.02 4.08
C PRO A 19 -3.98 -10.31 2.65
N VAL A 20 -4.78 -11.06 1.89
CA VAL A 20 -4.57 -11.29 0.45
C VAL A 20 -5.62 -10.55 -0.36
N GLY A 21 -5.34 -10.26 -1.63
CA GLY A 21 -6.32 -9.69 -2.55
C GLY A 21 -6.60 -8.18 -2.40
N LEU A 22 -5.86 -7.47 -1.53
CA LEU A 22 -5.88 -6.01 -1.43
C LEU A 22 -5.63 -5.38 -2.80
N ARG A 23 -6.40 -4.34 -3.11
CA ARG A 23 -6.35 -3.57 -4.36
C ARG A 23 -5.51 -2.34 -4.13
N VAL A 24 -4.27 -2.38 -4.59
CA VAL A 24 -3.25 -1.37 -4.29
C VAL A 24 -3.03 -0.48 -5.51
N LEU A 25 -3.09 0.83 -5.32
CA LEU A 25 -2.59 1.80 -6.28
C LEU A 25 -1.17 2.21 -5.89
N VAL A 26 -0.19 2.05 -6.78
CA VAL A 26 1.19 2.47 -6.57
C VAL A 26 1.50 3.67 -7.44
N VAL A 27 2.07 4.73 -6.85
CA VAL A 27 2.41 5.99 -7.50
C VAL A 27 3.86 6.33 -7.21
N ASP A 28 4.70 6.34 -8.24
CA ASP A 28 6.13 6.61 -8.11
C ASP A 28 6.65 7.03 -9.50
N ASP A 29 7.37 8.14 -9.62
CA ASP A 29 7.86 8.63 -10.91
C ASP A 29 9.08 7.82 -11.41
N ASP A 30 9.76 7.07 -10.54
CA ASP A 30 10.80 6.12 -10.91
C ASP A 30 10.19 4.79 -11.38
N VAL A 31 10.30 4.54 -12.68
CA VAL A 31 9.82 3.31 -13.33
C VAL A 31 10.47 2.03 -12.80
N ILE A 32 11.68 2.10 -12.25
CA ILE A 32 12.35 0.96 -11.63
C ILE A 32 11.69 0.66 -10.28
N CYS A 33 11.46 1.68 -9.46
CA CYS A 33 10.76 1.54 -8.18
C CYS A 33 9.35 0.98 -8.38
N LEU A 34 8.57 1.52 -9.33
CA LEU A 34 7.26 0.99 -9.70
C LEU A 34 7.31 -0.51 -10.00
N ARG A 35 8.27 -0.96 -10.82
CA ARG A 35 8.36 -2.36 -11.24
C ARG A 35 8.76 -3.28 -10.09
N VAL A 36 9.66 -2.84 -9.22
CA VAL A 36 10.07 -3.57 -8.01
C VAL A 36 8.88 -3.71 -7.06
N LEU A 37 8.20 -2.60 -6.75
CA LEU A 37 7.03 -2.59 -5.87
C LEU A 37 5.91 -3.48 -6.41
N GLU A 38 5.59 -3.36 -7.70
CA GLU A 38 4.58 -4.20 -8.34
C GLU A 38 4.92 -5.69 -8.21
N GLN A 39 6.16 -6.08 -8.45
CA GLN A 39 6.59 -7.47 -8.30
C GLN A 39 6.48 -7.96 -6.84
N MET A 40 6.87 -7.13 -5.88
CA MET A 40 6.80 -7.46 -4.45
C MET A 40 5.35 -7.62 -3.97
N LEU A 41 4.49 -6.66 -4.31
CA LEU A 41 3.08 -6.66 -3.91
C LEU A 41 2.29 -7.80 -4.58
N ARG A 42 2.58 -8.13 -5.84
CA ARG A 42 1.96 -9.29 -6.51
C ARG A 42 2.37 -10.61 -5.86
N LYS A 43 3.60 -10.75 -5.33
CA LYS A 43 4.01 -11.93 -4.54
C LYS A 43 3.21 -12.06 -3.24
N CYS A 44 2.72 -10.95 -2.69
CA CYS A 44 1.78 -10.92 -1.57
C CYS A 44 0.31 -11.16 -2.00
N MET A 45 0.06 -11.58 -3.24
CA MET A 45 -1.26 -11.83 -3.80
C MET A 45 -2.15 -10.57 -3.86
N TYR A 46 -1.55 -9.39 -4.02
CA TYR A 46 -2.27 -8.12 -4.21
C TYR A 46 -2.63 -7.85 -5.66
N LYS A 47 -3.72 -7.12 -5.84
CA LYS A 47 -4.18 -6.59 -7.12
C LYS A 47 -3.58 -5.19 -7.30
N VAL A 48 -2.45 -5.14 -7.99
CA VAL A 48 -1.68 -3.90 -8.16
C VAL A 48 -2.07 -3.17 -9.44
N THR A 49 -2.34 -1.88 -9.32
CA THR A 49 -2.35 -0.90 -10.41
C THR A 49 -1.22 0.10 -10.14
N SER A 50 -0.41 0.41 -11.14
CA SER A 50 0.74 1.31 -11.02
C SER A 50 0.61 2.48 -12.00
N CYS A 51 1.06 3.67 -11.60
CA CYS A 51 1.18 4.84 -12.48
C CYS A 51 2.34 5.72 -12.05
N SER A 52 2.98 6.41 -13.01
CA SER A 52 4.19 7.20 -12.75
C SER A 52 3.94 8.70 -12.53
N GLN A 53 2.70 9.10 -12.36
CA GLN A 53 2.28 10.49 -12.24
C GLN A 53 1.13 10.58 -11.25
N ALA A 54 1.22 11.50 -10.30
CA ALA A 54 0.21 11.67 -9.27
C ALA A 54 -1.11 12.20 -9.83
N THR A 55 -1.06 12.99 -10.91
CA THR A 55 -2.25 13.42 -11.65
C THR A 55 -3.05 12.26 -12.24
N VAL A 56 -2.36 11.25 -12.79
CA VAL A 56 -2.99 10.02 -13.30
C VAL A 56 -3.59 9.22 -12.15
N ALA A 57 -2.88 9.12 -11.02
CA ALA A 57 -3.39 8.46 -9.82
C ALA A 57 -4.72 9.08 -9.35
N LEU A 58 -4.76 10.41 -9.24
CA LEU A 58 -5.96 11.13 -8.81
C LEU A 58 -7.15 10.94 -9.76
N ASN A 59 -6.90 10.93 -11.08
CA ASN A 59 -7.94 10.65 -12.06
C ASN A 59 -8.47 9.22 -11.92
N LEU A 60 -7.58 8.22 -11.78
CA LEU A 60 -7.98 6.83 -11.55
C LEU A 60 -8.82 6.67 -10.29
N LEU A 61 -8.44 7.33 -9.20
CA LEU A 61 -9.15 7.31 -7.93
C LEU A 61 -10.55 7.92 -8.04
N ARG A 62 -10.69 9.03 -8.77
CA ARG A 62 -11.97 9.71 -9.01
C ARG A 62 -12.89 8.94 -9.94
N GLU A 63 -12.35 8.33 -11.00
CA GLU A 63 -13.11 7.53 -11.96
C GLU A 63 -13.53 6.17 -11.40
N ARG A 64 -12.70 5.57 -10.55
CA ARG A 64 -12.87 4.21 -10.02
C ARG A 64 -13.07 4.21 -8.51
N LYS A 65 -14.04 5.00 -8.04
CA LYS A 65 -14.37 5.10 -6.60
C LYS A 65 -14.64 3.72 -6.00
N GLY A 66 -13.99 3.44 -4.86
CA GLY A 66 -14.13 2.18 -4.14
C GLY A 66 -13.42 0.98 -4.79
N CYS A 67 -12.63 1.18 -5.86
CA CYS A 67 -11.86 0.12 -6.51
C CYS A 67 -10.49 -0.15 -5.87
N PHE A 68 -10.03 0.72 -4.98
CA PHE A 68 -8.76 0.61 -4.28
C PHE A 68 -8.98 0.54 -2.77
N ASP A 69 -8.11 -0.19 -2.10
CA ASP A 69 -8.10 -0.34 -0.65
C ASP A 69 -6.99 0.51 0.00
N ILE A 70 -5.95 0.84 -0.77
CA ILE A 70 -4.81 1.63 -0.30
C ILE A 70 -4.03 2.23 -1.48
N VAL A 71 -3.43 3.40 -1.25
CA VAL A 71 -2.43 4.03 -2.13
C VAL A 71 -1.05 3.93 -1.48
N LEU A 72 -0.05 3.50 -2.25
CA LEU A 72 1.37 3.64 -1.93
C LEU A 72 1.94 4.72 -2.84
N SER A 73 2.40 5.84 -2.28
CA SER A 73 2.89 6.98 -3.05
C SER A 73 4.32 7.32 -2.64
N ASP A 74 5.18 7.59 -3.62
CA ASP A 74 6.37 8.37 -3.34
C ASP A 74 5.99 9.81 -2.96
N VAL A 75 6.88 10.48 -2.22
CA VAL A 75 6.69 11.87 -1.80
C VAL A 75 7.26 12.83 -2.84
N HIS A 76 8.39 12.50 -3.45
CA HIS A 76 9.19 13.42 -4.26
C HIS A 76 8.93 13.21 -5.75
N MET A 77 7.73 13.56 -6.21
CA MET A 77 7.38 13.47 -7.62
C MET A 77 7.48 14.85 -8.32
N PRO A 78 7.90 14.89 -9.60
CA PRO A 78 8.10 16.13 -10.34
C PRO A 78 6.81 16.82 -10.81
N ASP A 79 5.67 16.12 -10.90
CA ASP A 79 4.40 16.70 -11.36
C ASP A 79 3.60 17.32 -10.20
N MET A 80 3.36 16.55 -9.15
CA MET A 80 2.67 16.96 -7.93
C MET A 80 3.28 16.16 -6.78
N ASP A 81 3.65 16.84 -5.69
CA ASP A 81 4.23 16.15 -4.53
C ASP A 81 3.23 15.14 -3.92
N GLY A 82 3.75 14.09 -3.29
CA GLY A 82 2.93 13.04 -2.67
C GLY A 82 2.09 13.53 -1.49
N PHE A 83 2.46 14.63 -0.81
CA PHE A 83 1.64 15.24 0.23
C PHE A 83 0.39 15.90 -0.35
N LYS A 84 0.49 16.49 -1.55
CA LYS A 84 -0.65 17.08 -2.23
C LYS A 84 -1.62 15.99 -2.71
N LEU A 85 -1.09 14.86 -3.19
CA LEU A 85 -1.90 13.68 -3.46
C LEU A 85 -2.63 13.22 -2.18
N LEU A 86 -1.90 13.04 -1.08
CA LEU A 86 -2.46 12.67 0.23
C LEU A 86 -3.56 13.62 0.69
N GLU A 87 -3.32 14.93 0.61
CA GLU A 87 -4.30 15.97 1.00
C GLU A 87 -5.59 15.84 0.19
N LEU A 88 -5.48 15.74 -1.14
CA LEU A 88 -6.63 15.63 -2.03
C LEU A 88 -7.40 14.33 -1.82
N VAL A 89 -6.69 13.21 -1.67
CA VAL A 89 -7.31 11.91 -1.37
C VAL A 89 -8.02 11.96 -0.03
N GLY A 90 -7.40 12.48 1.04
CA GLY A 90 -8.02 12.57 2.36
C GLY A 90 -9.23 13.53 2.43
N LEU A 91 -9.32 14.51 1.53
CA LEU A 91 -10.48 15.40 1.42
C LEU A 91 -11.64 14.78 0.61
N GLU A 92 -11.32 14.01 -0.44
CA GLU A 92 -12.31 13.46 -1.37
C GLU A 92 -12.72 12.02 -1.06
N MET A 93 -11.92 11.29 -0.28
CA MET A 93 -11.96 9.83 -0.13
C MET A 93 -11.53 9.40 1.26
N ASP A 94 -12.11 8.31 1.77
CA ASP A 94 -11.66 7.65 2.99
C ASP A 94 -10.72 6.48 2.63
N LEU A 95 -9.57 6.82 2.02
CA LEU A 95 -8.60 5.87 1.49
C LEU A 95 -7.23 6.11 2.13
N PRO A 96 -6.61 5.09 2.77
CA PRO A 96 -5.28 5.25 3.32
C PRO A 96 -4.25 5.47 2.21
N VAL A 97 -3.34 6.42 2.45
CA VAL A 97 -2.17 6.71 1.62
C VAL A 97 -0.94 6.52 2.48
N ILE A 98 0.01 5.71 2.01
CA ILE A 98 1.31 5.44 2.64
C ILE A 98 2.42 5.97 1.74
#